data_AF-A0A3S0W988-F1
#
_entry.id   AF-A0A3S0W988-F1
#
_cell.length_a   1.000
_cell.length_b   1.000
_cell.length_c   1.000
_cell.angle_alpha   90.00
_cell.angle_beta   90.00
_cell.angle_gamma   90.00
#
_symmetry.space_group_name_H-M   'P 1'
#
loop_
_entity.id
_entity.type
_entity.pdbx_description
1 polymer ?
#
loop_
_entity_poly.entity_id
_entity_poly.type
_entity_poly.pdbx_seq_one_letter_code
_entity_poly.pdbx_strand_id
1 'polypeptide(L)'
;PIPLPGGGPLTVGRAQALGMLLGGNTRVDRLHWVLAEAVDRTGPAPRLSETFLAAVADQDDRLVNPLYTVLHEAIYAQPADLAGGRADTGWSASRMLAEHPDFDPEATTVPLPTGEHVMPWSVEVDPRLRPLAGTARLLAERTQWGPLYDVASLAQNTVPVAAAVYADDVYVDRDLSIETARRVRGLRVWETGAFHHDGIADDGPAILDRLLAMTAPDGAGTTTAPDPVD
;
A
#
# COMPACT_ATOMS: atom_id res chain seq x y z
N PRO A 1 -20.66 -16.92 -12.32
CA PRO A 1 -19.50 -16.28 -11.67
C PRO A 1 -18.27 -17.19 -11.83
N ILE A 2 -17.09 -16.62 -12.13
CA ILE A 2 -15.86 -17.41 -12.30
C ILE A 2 -15.29 -17.65 -10.89
N PRO A 3 -15.11 -18.90 -10.43
CA PRO A 3 -14.56 -19.18 -9.11
C PRO A 3 -13.05 -18.90 -9.09
N LEU A 4 -12.55 -18.36 -7.99
CA LEU A 4 -11.11 -18.21 -7.76
C LEU A 4 -10.56 -19.42 -6.97
N PRO A 5 -9.30 -19.82 -7.24
CA PRO A 5 -8.57 -20.67 -6.31
C PRO A 5 -8.67 -20.12 -4.88
N GLY A 6 -8.95 -20.97 -3.90
CA GLY A 6 -9.09 -20.53 -2.50
C GLY A 6 -10.47 -20.05 -2.07
N GLY A 7 -11.40 -19.84 -3.01
CA GLY A 7 -12.82 -19.60 -2.73
C GLY A 7 -13.36 -18.24 -3.20
N GLY A 8 -14.70 -18.15 -3.24
CA GLY A 8 -15.39 -16.94 -3.68
C GLY A 8 -15.31 -16.70 -5.21
N PRO A 9 -16.06 -15.70 -5.71
CA PRO A 9 -16.05 -15.34 -7.12
C PRO A 9 -14.91 -14.37 -7.44
N LEU A 10 -14.43 -14.40 -8.69
CA LEU A 10 -13.76 -13.28 -9.32
C LEU A 10 -14.78 -12.13 -9.49
N THR A 11 -14.38 -10.94 -9.06
CA THR A 11 -15.08 -9.67 -9.27
C THR A 11 -14.11 -8.66 -9.89
N VAL A 12 -14.64 -7.55 -10.42
CA VAL A 12 -13.81 -6.46 -10.93
C VAL A 12 -12.89 -5.91 -9.84
N GLY A 13 -13.42 -5.67 -8.63
CA GLY A 13 -12.64 -5.22 -7.49
C GLY A 13 -11.48 -6.16 -7.13
N ARG A 14 -11.69 -7.49 -7.12
CA ARG A 14 -10.60 -8.45 -6.87
C ARG A 14 -9.52 -8.40 -7.96
N ALA A 15 -9.90 -8.14 -9.22
CA ALA A 15 -8.92 -7.92 -10.29
C ALA A 15 -8.17 -6.59 -10.12
N GLN A 16 -8.84 -5.51 -9.71
CA GLN A 16 -8.20 -4.22 -9.44
C GLN A 16 -7.17 -4.29 -8.31
N ALA A 17 -7.36 -5.21 -7.34
CA ALA A 17 -6.41 -5.45 -6.25
C ALA A 17 -5.03 -5.94 -6.73
N LEU A 18 -4.90 -6.41 -7.98
CA LEU A 18 -3.58 -6.65 -8.60
C LEU A 18 -2.72 -5.37 -8.65
N GLY A 19 -3.30 -4.18 -8.47
CA GLY A 19 -2.56 -2.93 -8.31
C GLY A 19 -1.58 -2.92 -7.13
N MET A 20 -1.71 -3.83 -6.16
CA MET A 20 -0.71 -4.08 -5.10
C MET A 20 0.67 -4.52 -5.65
N LEU A 21 0.76 -4.83 -6.94
CA LEU A 21 2.01 -5.12 -7.64
C LEU A 21 2.68 -3.88 -8.27
N LEU A 22 2.06 -2.70 -8.24
CA LEU A 22 2.62 -1.49 -8.87
C LEU A 22 3.85 -0.92 -8.13
N GLY A 23 3.96 -1.08 -6.80
CA GLY A 23 4.99 -0.43 -6.00
C GLY A 23 6.26 -1.24 -5.79
N GLY A 24 6.70 -2.03 -6.76
CA GLY A 24 7.95 -2.75 -6.63
C GLY A 24 8.66 -3.01 -7.94
N ASN A 25 10.00 -3.00 -7.89
CA ASN A 25 10.88 -3.14 -9.07
C ASN A 25 10.52 -4.39 -9.90
N THR A 26 10.46 -5.56 -9.27
CA THR A 26 10.12 -6.82 -9.96
C THR A 26 8.62 -7.11 -9.98
N ARG A 27 7.85 -6.39 -9.15
CA ARG A 27 6.40 -6.60 -9.01
C ARG A 27 5.64 -6.03 -10.20
N VAL A 28 6.10 -4.90 -10.74
CA VAL A 28 5.48 -4.29 -11.93
C VAL A 28 5.63 -5.20 -13.16
N ASP A 29 6.77 -5.88 -13.31
CA ASP A 29 6.98 -6.88 -14.34
C ASP A 29 6.01 -8.07 -14.17
N ARG A 30 5.82 -8.55 -12.93
CA ARG A 30 4.82 -9.58 -12.63
C ARG A 30 3.42 -9.13 -13.04
N LEU A 31 3.03 -7.89 -12.73
CA LEU A 31 1.73 -7.35 -13.13
C LEU A 31 1.57 -7.32 -14.65
N HIS A 32 2.60 -6.87 -15.37
CA HIS A 32 2.62 -6.86 -16.82
C HIS A 32 2.32 -8.25 -17.40
N TRP A 33 3.04 -9.28 -16.96
CA TRP A 33 2.84 -10.64 -17.47
C TRP A 33 1.48 -11.24 -17.08
N VAL A 34 1.02 -11.01 -15.84
CA VAL A 34 -0.31 -11.46 -15.39
C VAL A 34 -1.42 -10.88 -16.29
N LEU A 35 -1.31 -9.60 -16.67
CA LEU A 35 -2.28 -8.95 -17.55
C LEU A 35 -2.11 -9.34 -19.03
N ALA A 36 -0.88 -9.45 -19.52
CA ALA A 36 -0.58 -9.83 -20.89
C ALA A 36 -1.09 -11.24 -21.21
N GLU A 37 -1.03 -12.14 -20.23
CA GLU A 37 -1.49 -13.54 -20.34
C GLU A 37 -2.89 -13.75 -19.76
N ALA A 38 -3.63 -12.68 -19.45
CA ALA A 38 -4.92 -12.79 -18.76
C ALA A 38 -5.98 -13.56 -19.55
N VAL A 39 -5.91 -13.52 -20.88
CA VAL A 39 -6.87 -14.17 -21.77
C VAL A 39 -6.20 -15.29 -22.55
N ASP A 40 -6.57 -16.53 -22.22
CA ASP A 40 -6.22 -17.70 -23.01
C ASP A 40 -7.12 -17.75 -24.27
N ARG A 41 -6.46 -17.69 -25.44
CA ARG A 41 -7.09 -17.72 -26.77
C ARG A 41 -6.75 -18.99 -27.56
N THR A 42 -6.14 -19.99 -26.93
CA THR A 42 -5.72 -21.25 -27.58
C THR A 42 -6.89 -22.20 -27.85
N GLY A 43 -7.99 -22.04 -27.09
CA GLY A 43 -9.21 -22.84 -27.22
C GLY A 43 -10.23 -22.30 -28.23
N PRO A 44 -11.39 -22.95 -28.36
CA PRO A 44 -12.44 -22.57 -29.31
C PRO A 44 -13.12 -21.22 -28.98
N ALA A 45 -12.98 -20.73 -27.74
CA ALA A 45 -13.44 -19.42 -27.31
C ALA A 45 -12.45 -18.82 -26.29
N PRO A 46 -12.25 -17.48 -26.29
CA PRO A 46 -11.44 -16.82 -25.28
C PRO A 46 -11.97 -17.06 -23.87
N ARG A 47 -11.07 -17.30 -22.93
CA ARG A 47 -11.37 -17.46 -21.50
C ARG A 47 -10.28 -16.77 -20.67
N LEU A 48 -10.58 -16.48 -19.40
CA LEU A 48 -9.53 -16.08 -18.48
C LEU A 48 -8.56 -17.24 -18.26
N SER A 49 -7.27 -16.95 -18.26
CA SER A 49 -6.23 -17.96 -18.03
C SER A 49 -6.20 -18.40 -16.58
N GLU A 50 -5.77 -19.65 -16.35
CA GLU A 50 -5.58 -20.17 -14.99
C GLU A 50 -4.51 -19.39 -14.23
N THR A 51 -3.45 -18.94 -14.92
CA THR A 51 -2.40 -18.09 -14.36
C THR A 51 -2.95 -16.77 -13.82
N PHE A 52 -3.86 -16.11 -14.56
CA PHE A 52 -4.49 -14.88 -14.10
C PHE A 52 -5.39 -15.12 -12.89
N LEU A 53 -6.23 -16.16 -12.93
CA LEU A 53 -7.09 -16.51 -11.80
C LEU A 53 -6.28 -16.87 -10.55
N ALA A 54 -5.15 -17.57 -10.71
CA ALA A 54 -4.24 -17.87 -9.61
C ALA A 54 -3.56 -16.61 -9.08
N ALA A 55 -3.13 -15.69 -9.93
CA ALA A 55 -2.53 -14.43 -9.51
C ALA A 55 -3.50 -13.54 -8.72
N VAL A 56 -4.76 -13.43 -9.16
CA VAL A 56 -5.81 -12.71 -8.42
C VAL A 56 -6.08 -13.38 -7.07
N ALA A 57 -6.16 -14.71 -7.04
CA ALA A 57 -6.38 -15.45 -5.80
C ALA A 57 -5.25 -15.28 -4.79
N ASP A 58 -3.99 -15.27 -5.25
CA ASP A 58 -2.79 -15.07 -4.43
C ASP A 58 -2.76 -13.66 -3.82
N GLN A 59 -3.05 -12.61 -4.60
CA GLN A 59 -3.09 -11.24 -4.09
C GLN A 59 -4.22 -11.00 -3.08
N ASP A 60 -5.32 -11.71 -3.23
CA ASP A 60 -6.47 -11.64 -2.33
C ASP A 60 -6.36 -12.62 -1.15
N ASP A 61 -5.31 -13.44 -1.05
CA ASP A 61 -5.20 -14.39 0.05
C ASP A 61 -4.93 -13.66 1.38
N ARG A 62 -5.91 -13.76 2.28
CA ARG A 62 -5.86 -13.19 3.63
C ARG A 62 -5.93 -14.23 4.74
N LEU A 63 -5.68 -15.52 4.44
CA LEU A 63 -5.78 -16.62 5.41
C LEU A 63 -4.84 -16.46 6.60
N VAL A 64 -3.61 -16.00 6.36
CA VAL A 64 -2.57 -15.88 7.38
C VAL A 64 -2.44 -14.46 7.94
N ASN A 65 -3.15 -13.50 7.36
CA ASN A 65 -3.01 -12.06 7.61
C ASN A 65 -4.36 -11.30 7.52
N PRO A 66 -5.47 -11.77 8.13
CA PRO A 66 -6.77 -11.10 8.02
C PRO A 66 -6.76 -9.69 8.63
N LEU A 67 -5.87 -9.43 9.59
CA LEU A 67 -5.71 -8.12 10.21
C LEU A 67 -5.23 -7.06 9.23
N TYR A 68 -4.50 -7.43 8.17
CA TYR A 68 -4.07 -6.46 7.16
C TYR A 68 -5.30 -5.78 6.52
N THR A 69 -6.34 -6.54 6.18
CA THR A 69 -7.59 -5.97 5.65
C THR A 69 -8.38 -5.25 6.73
N VAL A 70 -8.58 -5.90 7.88
CA VAL A 70 -9.52 -5.44 8.90
C VAL A 70 -9.04 -4.17 9.62
N LEU A 71 -7.73 -3.99 9.78
CA LEU A 71 -7.14 -2.83 10.45
C LEU A 71 -6.57 -1.78 9.48
N HIS A 72 -6.69 -2.00 8.17
CA HIS A 72 -5.98 -1.23 7.14
C HIS A 72 -6.11 0.29 7.29
N GLU A 73 -7.32 0.79 7.50
CA GLU A 73 -7.55 2.23 7.70
C GLU A 73 -7.38 2.66 9.15
N ALA A 74 -7.66 1.75 10.09
CA ALA A 74 -7.66 2.05 11.52
C ALA A 74 -6.28 2.50 12.02
N ILE A 75 -5.20 2.06 11.36
CA ILE A 75 -3.83 2.49 11.70
C ILE A 75 -3.57 3.97 11.40
N TYR A 76 -4.43 4.63 10.62
CA TYR A 76 -4.34 6.07 10.30
C TYR A 76 -5.39 6.91 11.04
N ALA A 77 -6.30 6.26 11.78
CA ALA A 77 -7.43 6.92 12.41
C ALA A 77 -6.98 7.89 13.52
N GLN A 78 -7.57 9.09 13.52
CA GLN A 78 -7.25 10.16 14.47
C GLN A 78 -8.51 10.96 14.84
N PRO A 79 -8.46 11.76 15.91
CA PRO A 79 -9.51 12.71 16.25
C PRO A 79 -9.86 13.64 15.09
N ALA A 80 -11.13 14.08 15.01
CA ALA A 80 -11.64 14.89 13.91
C ALA A 80 -10.86 16.20 13.68
N ASP A 81 -10.39 16.84 14.76
CA ASP A 81 -9.58 18.05 14.70
C ASP A 81 -8.19 17.82 14.06
N LEU A 82 -7.72 16.57 14.03
CA LEU A 82 -6.47 16.15 13.36
C LEU A 82 -6.72 15.45 12.01
N ALA A 83 -7.97 15.16 11.65
CA ALA A 83 -8.35 14.39 10.47
C ALA A 83 -9.34 15.14 9.55
N GLY A 84 -9.09 16.44 9.33
CA GLY A 84 -9.87 17.24 8.38
C GLY A 84 -11.36 17.38 8.73
N GLY A 85 -11.71 17.29 10.02
CA GLY A 85 -13.08 17.39 10.52
C GLY A 85 -13.87 16.07 10.53
N ARG A 86 -13.29 14.96 10.07
CA ARG A 86 -13.94 13.63 10.09
C ARG A 86 -13.39 12.77 11.22
N ALA A 87 -14.28 12.21 12.04
CA ALA A 87 -13.90 11.39 13.19
C ALA A 87 -13.75 9.88 12.88
N ASP A 88 -14.36 9.40 11.80
CA ASP A 88 -14.30 7.99 11.39
C ASP A 88 -13.40 7.79 10.16
N THR A 89 -12.88 6.58 9.96
CA THR A 89 -12.15 6.29 8.70
C THR A 89 -13.13 6.10 7.56
N GLY A 90 -14.31 5.55 7.84
CA GLY A 90 -15.49 5.50 6.98
C GLY A 90 -15.26 4.92 5.59
N TRP A 91 -14.34 3.95 5.46
CA TRP A 91 -13.89 3.42 4.16
C TRP A 91 -13.31 4.54 3.27
N SER A 92 -12.24 5.20 3.72
CA SER A 92 -11.65 6.35 3.04
C SER A 92 -11.32 6.05 1.58
N ALA A 93 -10.77 4.88 1.29
CA ALA A 93 -10.48 4.44 -0.07
C ALA A 93 -11.73 4.43 -0.95
N SER A 94 -12.81 3.84 -0.44
CA SER A 94 -14.08 3.73 -1.17
C SER A 94 -14.74 5.09 -1.37
N ARG A 95 -14.55 6.06 -0.46
CA ARG A 95 -15.07 7.41 -0.64
C ARG A 95 -14.37 8.16 -1.78
N MET A 96 -13.08 7.90 -1.98
CA MET A 96 -12.31 8.54 -3.05
C MET A 96 -12.79 8.14 -4.45
N LEU A 97 -13.49 7.01 -4.61
CA LEU A 97 -14.08 6.62 -5.90
C LEU A 97 -15.00 7.71 -6.49
N ALA A 98 -15.71 8.48 -5.66
CA ALA A 98 -16.55 9.58 -6.13
C ALA A 98 -15.77 10.72 -6.80
N GLU A 99 -14.50 10.89 -6.41
CA GLU A 99 -13.58 11.90 -6.97
C GLU A 99 -12.69 11.30 -8.07
N HIS A 100 -12.62 9.97 -8.16
CA HIS A 100 -11.78 9.18 -9.06
C HIS A 100 -12.60 8.13 -9.83
N PRO A 101 -13.50 8.56 -10.75
CA PRO A 101 -14.42 7.67 -11.46
C PRO A 101 -13.71 6.68 -12.41
N ASP A 102 -12.45 6.93 -12.75
CA ASP A 102 -11.58 6.02 -13.49
C ASP A 102 -11.20 4.76 -12.69
N PHE A 103 -11.36 4.76 -11.37
CA PHE A 103 -11.17 3.59 -10.51
C PHE A 103 -12.50 2.92 -10.13
N ASP A 104 -13.65 3.56 -10.37
CA ASP A 104 -14.95 3.03 -9.96
C ASP A 104 -15.51 2.05 -11.02
N PRO A 105 -15.66 0.75 -10.70
CA PRO A 105 -16.20 -0.23 -11.65
C PRO A 105 -17.65 0.02 -12.05
N GLU A 106 -18.40 0.85 -11.31
CA GLU A 106 -19.77 1.25 -11.66
C GLU A 106 -19.80 2.51 -12.56
N ALA A 107 -18.72 3.29 -12.58
CA ALA A 107 -18.63 4.53 -13.36
C ALA A 107 -17.84 4.36 -14.69
N THR A 108 -17.02 3.33 -14.82
CA THR A 108 -16.25 3.05 -16.04
C THR A 108 -16.25 1.58 -16.44
N THR A 109 -16.07 1.33 -17.74
CA THR A 109 -15.97 -0.03 -18.30
C THR A 109 -14.56 -0.61 -18.21
N VAL A 110 -13.56 0.21 -17.89
CA VAL A 110 -12.13 -0.16 -17.80
C VAL A 110 -11.50 0.42 -16.52
N PRO A 111 -11.99 0.02 -15.34
CA PRO A 111 -11.54 0.60 -14.09
C PRO A 111 -10.06 0.29 -13.81
N LEU A 112 -9.33 1.30 -13.32
CA LEU A 112 -7.90 1.22 -13.03
C LEU A 112 -7.62 0.38 -11.77
N PRO A 113 -6.41 -0.23 -11.65
CA PRO A 113 -6.01 -0.96 -10.45
C PRO A 113 -5.96 -0.06 -9.21
N THR A 114 -6.34 -0.56 -8.03
CA THR A 114 -6.54 0.27 -6.83
C THR A 114 -5.34 0.34 -5.88
N GLY A 115 -4.20 -0.25 -6.21
CA GLY A 115 -3.05 -0.29 -5.29
C GLY A 115 -3.32 -1.12 -4.03
N GLU A 116 -2.87 -0.63 -2.87
CA GLU A 116 -3.09 -1.27 -1.55
C GLU A 116 -4.45 -0.95 -0.90
N HIS A 117 -5.29 -0.15 -1.57
CA HIS A 117 -6.55 0.29 -1.00
C HIS A 117 -7.50 -0.87 -0.65
N VAL A 118 -8.03 -0.84 0.57
CA VAL A 118 -9.03 -1.79 1.06
C VAL A 118 -10.44 -1.18 0.91
N MET A 119 -11.30 -1.91 0.19
CA MET A 119 -12.69 -1.51 -0.05
C MET A 119 -13.67 -2.33 0.81
N PRO A 120 -14.90 -1.85 1.08
CA PRO A 120 -15.90 -2.61 1.84
C PRO A 120 -16.16 -4.00 1.27
N TRP A 121 -16.24 -4.12 -0.07
CA TRP A 121 -16.51 -5.39 -0.73
C TRP A 121 -15.43 -6.45 -0.45
N SER A 122 -14.20 -6.07 -0.09
CA SER A 122 -13.09 -7.01 0.13
C SER A 122 -13.40 -8.02 1.25
N VAL A 123 -14.06 -7.56 2.32
CA VAL A 123 -14.49 -8.42 3.43
C VAL A 123 -15.84 -9.12 3.16
N GLU A 124 -16.56 -8.73 2.11
CA GLU A 124 -17.85 -9.33 1.75
C GLU A 124 -17.67 -10.50 0.77
N VAL A 125 -16.76 -10.36 -0.20
CA VAL A 125 -16.56 -11.33 -1.29
C VAL A 125 -15.64 -12.47 -0.91
N ASP A 126 -14.61 -12.24 -0.08
CA ASP A 126 -13.72 -13.27 0.43
C ASP A 126 -14.41 -14.09 1.53
N PRO A 127 -14.67 -15.40 1.32
CA PRO A 127 -15.27 -16.25 2.34
C PRO A 127 -14.47 -16.32 3.66
N ARG A 128 -13.15 -16.09 3.61
CA ARG A 128 -12.26 -16.13 4.78
C ARG A 128 -12.40 -14.88 5.64
N LEU A 129 -12.67 -13.72 5.02
CA LEU A 129 -12.88 -12.45 5.71
C LEU A 129 -14.33 -12.16 6.06
N ARG A 130 -15.30 -12.80 5.39
CA ARG A 130 -16.73 -12.60 5.64
C ARG A 130 -17.15 -12.71 7.11
N PRO A 131 -16.62 -13.64 7.93
CA PRO A 131 -16.92 -13.66 9.37
C PRO A 131 -16.52 -12.37 10.12
N LEU A 132 -15.56 -11.60 9.59
CA LEU A 132 -15.04 -10.36 10.16
C LEU A 132 -15.68 -9.11 9.56
N ALA A 133 -16.56 -9.22 8.57
CA ALA A 133 -17.18 -8.05 7.91
C ALA A 133 -17.89 -7.11 8.89
N GLY A 134 -18.58 -7.67 9.89
CA GLY A 134 -19.20 -6.88 10.96
C GLY A 134 -18.17 -6.09 11.79
N THR A 135 -17.04 -6.71 12.11
CA THR A 135 -15.93 -6.06 12.84
C THR A 135 -15.29 -4.96 12.01
N ALA A 136 -15.01 -5.23 10.73
CA ALA A 136 -14.43 -4.22 9.83
C ALA A 136 -15.35 -3.00 9.69
N ARG A 137 -16.67 -3.21 9.56
CA ARG A 137 -17.66 -2.13 9.55
C ARG A 137 -17.66 -1.31 10.86
N LEU A 138 -17.63 -1.98 12.01
CA LEU A 138 -17.58 -1.29 13.31
C LEU A 138 -16.30 -0.46 13.48
N LEU A 139 -15.17 -0.92 12.95
CA LEU A 139 -13.92 -0.16 12.93
C LEU A 139 -14.01 1.05 11.99
N ALA A 140 -14.55 0.87 10.79
CA ALA A 140 -14.74 1.95 9.82
C ALA A 140 -15.71 3.03 10.33
N GLU A 141 -16.73 2.66 11.11
CA GLU A 141 -17.72 3.59 11.70
C GLU A 141 -17.26 4.19 13.05
N ARG A 142 -16.14 3.74 13.61
CA ARG A 142 -15.67 4.20 14.92
C ARG A 142 -15.21 5.65 14.82
N THR A 143 -15.71 6.49 15.74
CA THR A 143 -15.39 7.92 15.83
C THR A 143 -14.51 8.29 17.03
N GLN A 144 -14.36 7.37 17.98
CA GLN A 144 -13.63 7.60 19.23
C GLN A 144 -12.19 7.09 19.12
N TRP A 145 -11.35 7.91 18.47
CA TRP A 145 -9.91 7.68 18.35
C TRP A 145 -9.13 8.65 19.23
N GLY A 146 -7.99 8.21 19.75
CA GLY A 146 -7.00 9.09 20.36
C GLY A 146 -6.00 9.60 19.32
N PRO A 147 -5.27 10.69 19.59
CA PRO A 147 -4.23 11.16 18.68
C PRO A 147 -3.17 10.06 18.50
N LEU A 148 -2.83 9.75 17.24
CA LEU A 148 -1.86 8.71 16.91
C LEU A 148 -0.43 9.14 17.23
N TYR A 149 -0.14 10.43 17.08
CA TYR A 149 1.17 11.03 17.27
C TYR A 149 1.10 12.27 18.16
N ASP A 150 2.10 12.43 19.05
CA ASP A 150 2.35 13.70 19.72
C ASP A 150 3.31 14.55 18.86
N VAL A 151 2.73 15.45 18.06
CA VAL A 151 3.50 16.31 17.14
C VAL A 151 4.44 17.26 17.89
N ALA A 152 4.08 17.70 19.10
CA ALA A 152 4.92 18.59 19.90
C ALA A 152 6.16 17.85 20.44
N SER A 153 6.00 16.57 20.77
CA SER A 153 7.10 15.67 21.13
C SER A 153 8.02 15.42 19.93
N LEU A 154 7.46 15.11 18.75
CA LEU A 154 8.23 14.90 17.51
C LEU A 154 9.05 16.14 17.10
N ALA A 155 8.48 17.33 17.24
CA ALA A 155 9.17 18.60 16.99
C ALA A 155 10.31 18.88 17.99
N GLN A 156 10.35 18.15 19.11
CA GLN A 156 11.38 18.23 20.15
C GLN A 156 12.23 16.96 20.22
N ASN A 157 12.20 16.12 19.19
CA ASN A 157 13.02 14.91 19.15
C ASN A 157 14.51 15.23 19.34
N THR A 158 15.18 14.46 20.20
CA THR A 158 16.64 14.57 20.46
C THR A 158 17.41 13.36 19.93
N VAL A 159 16.72 12.33 19.45
CA VAL A 159 17.33 11.09 18.97
C VAL A 159 17.74 11.23 17.50
N PRO A 160 18.91 10.68 17.13
CA PRO A 160 19.27 10.27 15.79
C PRO A 160 18.13 9.78 14.89
N VAL A 161 17.63 10.51 13.88
CA VAL A 161 16.66 9.92 12.93
C VAL A 161 17.10 10.11 11.48
N ALA A 162 17.04 9.02 10.72
CA ALA A 162 17.15 9.04 9.27
C ALA A 162 15.96 8.29 8.65
N ALA A 163 15.49 8.74 7.50
CA ALA A 163 14.41 8.12 6.75
C ALA A 163 14.78 8.01 5.27
N ALA A 164 14.46 6.88 4.65
CA ALA A 164 14.46 6.75 3.21
C ALA A 164 13.12 7.23 2.67
N VAL A 165 13.14 8.01 1.60
CA VAL A 165 11.94 8.40 0.84
C VAL A 165 12.18 7.99 -0.61
N TYR A 166 11.35 7.08 -1.09
CA TYR A 166 11.41 6.64 -2.48
C TYR A 166 10.65 7.64 -3.35
N ALA A 167 11.31 8.18 -4.36
CA ALA A 167 10.79 9.29 -5.15
C ALA A 167 9.51 8.91 -5.92
N ASP A 168 9.46 7.66 -6.40
CA ASP A 168 8.37 7.11 -7.23
C ASP A 168 7.59 6.01 -6.47
N ASP A 169 7.38 6.17 -5.16
CA ASP A 169 6.51 5.29 -4.39
C ASP A 169 5.04 5.54 -4.74
N VAL A 170 4.34 4.50 -5.18
CA VAL A 170 2.93 4.57 -5.59
C VAL A 170 1.97 4.43 -4.41
N TYR A 171 2.45 4.04 -3.23
CA TYR A 171 1.64 3.82 -2.02
C TYR A 171 1.81 4.92 -0.98
N VAL A 172 3.00 5.50 -0.88
CA VAL A 172 3.28 6.59 0.07
C VAL A 172 3.69 7.85 -0.69
N ASP A 173 2.86 8.88 -0.63
CA ASP A 173 3.14 10.15 -1.30
C ASP A 173 4.44 10.78 -0.81
N ARG A 174 5.29 11.14 -1.77
CA ARG A 174 6.59 11.77 -1.53
C ARG A 174 6.46 13.09 -0.78
N ASP A 175 5.57 13.97 -1.22
CA ASP A 175 5.48 15.32 -0.68
C ASP A 175 4.93 15.30 0.75
N LEU A 176 3.96 14.43 1.05
CA LEU A 176 3.51 14.16 2.42
C LEU A 176 4.63 13.60 3.30
N SER A 177 5.48 12.73 2.76
CA SER A 177 6.66 12.20 3.48
C SER A 177 7.65 13.31 3.82
N ILE A 178 7.96 14.19 2.86
CA ILE A 178 8.86 15.34 3.07
C ILE A 178 8.25 16.36 4.04
N GLU A 179 6.95 16.61 3.96
CA GLU A 179 6.24 17.44 4.93
C GLU A 179 6.36 16.88 6.35
N THR A 180 6.15 15.57 6.51
CA THR A 180 6.28 14.87 7.78
C THR A 180 7.71 14.98 8.33
N ALA A 181 8.71 14.72 7.48
CA ALA A 181 10.13 14.86 7.82
C ALA A 181 10.49 16.24 8.38
N ARG A 182 9.96 17.31 7.78
CA ARG A 182 10.21 18.71 8.23
C ARG A 182 9.65 19.01 9.61
N ARG A 183 8.65 18.26 10.08
CA ARG A 183 8.02 18.43 11.39
C ARG A 183 8.74 17.69 12.52
N VAL A 184 9.65 16.76 12.19
CA VAL A 184 10.40 15.98 13.17
C VAL A 184 11.81 16.55 13.33
N ARG A 185 12.16 17.04 14.52
CA ARG A 185 13.49 17.63 14.75
C ARG A 185 14.59 16.59 14.60
N GLY A 186 15.62 16.93 13.84
CA GLY A 186 16.79 16.08 13.64
C GLY A 186 16.60 14.90 12.68
N LEU A 187 15.42 14.78 12.05
CA LEU A 187 15.18 13.79 11.01
C LEU A 187 15.89 14.20 9.72
N ARG A 188 16.73 13.30 9.20
CA ARG A 188 17.42 13.46 7.92
C ARG A 188 16.81 12.54 6.87
N VAL A 189 16.47 13.11 5.71
CA VAL A 189 15.90 12.35 4.60
C VAL A 189 17.00 11.98 3.61
N TRP A 190 17.02 10.72 3.20
CA TRP A 190 17.66 10.28 1.98
C TRP A 190 16.57 9.98 0.96
N GLU A 191 16.41 10.91 0.01
CA GLU A 191 15.51 10.72 -1.12
C GLU A 191 16.23 9.97 -2.24
N THR A 192 15.59 8.97 -2.82
CA THR A 192 16.19 8.12 -3.85
C THR A 192 15.16 7.62 -4.85
N GLY A 193 15.55 7.55 -6.13
CA GLY A 193 14.79 6.86 -7.18
C GLY A 193 15.32 5.45 -7.49
N ALA A 194 16.30 4.96 -6.72
CA ALA A 194 16.90 3.64 -6.95
C ALA A 194 16.00 2.48 -6.46
N PHE A 195 14.99 2.78 -5.66
CA PHE A 195 14.11 1.79 -5.03
C PHE A 195 12.66 2.25 -5.11
N HIS A 196 11.73 1.29 -5.09
CA HIS A 196 10.31 1.52 -4.85
C HIS A 196 9.93 1.04 -3.44
N HIS A 197 8.63 0.92 -3.18
CA HIS A 197 8.10 0.50 -1.88
C HIS A 197 8.68 -0.81 -1.35
N ASP A 198 9.12 -1.71 -2.24
CA ASP A 198 9.79 -2.96 -1.88
C ASP A 198 11.31 -2.85 -1.64
N GLY A 199 11.86 -1.65 -1.52
CA GLY A 199 13.31 -1.42 -1.39
C GLY A 199 13.99 -2.24 -0.28
N ILE A 200 13.33 -2.45 0.87
CA ILE A 200 13.88 -3.29 1.95
C ILE A 200 14.02 -4.76 1.53
N ALA A 201 13.10 -5.27 0.71
CA ALA A 201 13.16 -6.63 0.19
C ALA A 201 14.15 -6.75 -0.98
N ASP A 202 14.39 -5.66 -1.71
CA ASP A 202 15.33 -5.59 -2.82
C ASP A 202 16.79 -5.52 -2.33
N ASP A 203 17.14 -4.47 -1.57
CA ASP A 203 18.47 -4.29 -0.97
C ASP A 203 18.39 -3.66 0.44
N GLY A 204 17.72 -4.37 1.34
CA GLY A 204 17.59 -3.98 2.75
C GLY A 204 18.92 -3.70 3.46
N PRO A 205 19.98 -4.51 3.29
CA PRO A 205 21.29 -4.23 3.88
C PRO A 205 21.86 -2.87 3.46
N ALA A 206 21.88 -2.54 2.16
CA ALA A 206 22.42 -1.26 1.70
C ALA A 206 21.60 -0.06 2.21
N ILE A 207 20.27 -0.19 2.22
CA ILE A 207 19.38 0.85 2.78
C ILE A 207 19.64 1.04 4.26
N LEU A 208 19.74 -0.04 5.03
CA LEU A 208 19.99 0.02 6.46
C LEU A 208 21.36 0.64 6.77
N ASP A 209 22.42 0.18 6.10
CA ASP A 209 23.78 0.73 6.26
C ASP A 209 23.81 2.23 5.96
N ARG A 210 23.12 2.65 4.90
CA ARG A 210 22.98 4.08 4.55
C ARG A 210 22.28 4.87 5.65
N LEU A 211 21.16 4.38 6.20
CA LEU A 211 20.41 5.08 7.25
C LEU A 211 21.17 5.10 8.59
N LEU A 212 21.93 4.05 8.90
CA LEU A 212 22.80 3.99 10.08
C LEU A 212 23.97 4.99 9.95
N ALA A 213 24.64 5.03 8.80
CA ALA A 213 25.65 6.06 8.52
C ALA A 213 25.04 7.46 8.53
N MET A 214 23.81 7.56 8.03
CA MET A 214 22.80 8.59 8.30
C MET A 214 22.94 9.08 9.72
N THR A 215 22.52 8.28 10.71
CA THR A 215 22.37 8.68 12.11
C THR A 215 23.64 8.73 12.96
N ALA A 216 24.79 8.32 12.42
CA ALA A 216 26.06 8.35 13.15
C ALA A 216 26.45 9.78 13.60
N PRO A 217 27.07 9.94 14.79
CA PRO A 217 27.60 11.24 15.23
C PRO A 217 28.73 11.71 14.30
N ASP A 218 28.76 13.02 14.04
CA ASP A 218 29.77 13.63 13.16
C ASP A 218 31.19 13.28 13.65
N GLY A 219 31.91 12.47 12.86
CA GLY A 219 33.25 11.97 13.18
C GLY A 219 33.46 10.47 12.97
N ALA A 220 32.40 9.67 12.81
CA ALA A 220 32.49 8.27 12.41
C ALA A 220 32.47 8.12 10.88
N GLY A 221 33.44 8.75 10.19
CA GLY A 221 33.62 8.56 8.76
C GLY A 221 33.98 7.10 8.46
N THR A 222 33.07 6.35 7.86
CA THR A 222 33.43 5.23 7.00
C THR A 222 33.34 5.72 5.57
N THR A 223 34.51 5.94 5.00
CA THR A 223 34.77 6.17 3.58
C THR A 223 34.18 5.02 2.77
N THR A 224 33.06 5.23 2.12
CA THR A 224 32.73 4.52 0.87
C THR A 224 31.97 5.50 -0.03
N ALA A 225 32.71 6.07 -0.98
CA ALA A 225 32.09 6.68 -2.15
C ALA A 225 31.51 5.53 -3.00
N PRO A 226 30.25 5.60 -3.46
CA PRO A 226 29.86 4.81 -4.61
C PRO A 226 30.44 5.46 -5.87
N ASP A 227 31.04 4.63 -6.74
CA ASP A 227 31.51 5.02 -8.05
C ASP A 227 30.41 5.69 -8.89
N PRO A 228 30.75 6.62 -9.80
CA PRO A 228 29.79 7.12 -10.77
C PRO A 228 29.44 6.00 -11.75
N VAL A 229 28.14 5.72 -11.88
CA VAL A 229 27.62 4.88 -12.96
C VAL A 229 27.49 5.78 -14.20
N ASP A 230 28.22 5.40 -15.26
CA ASP A 230 28.04 5.88 -16.64
C ASP A 230 26.74 5.31 -17.24
#